data_AF-A0A7S1DGA8-F1
#
_entry.id   AF-A0A7S1DGA8-F1
#
_cell.length_a   1.000
_cell.length_b   1.000
_cell.length_c   1.000
_cell.angle_alpha   90.00
_cell.angle_beta   90.00
_cell.angle_gamma   90.00
#
_symmetry.space_group_name_H-M   'P 1'
#
loop_
_entity.id
_entity.type
_entity.pdbx_description
1 polymer ?
#
loop_
_entity_poly.entity_id
_entity_poly.type
_entity_poly.pdbx_seq_one_letter_code
_entity_poly.pdbx_strand_id
1 'polypeptide(L)'
;MDTSSRAQSGDTLPVRVCSATFELSTDLLRCSRCKRTHYKDAAAQKQHWKVHKQTCCALSPQDIETIGEASMCETYGMLAASIKSGGDATTSLLLEHMRDLTLDGE
;
A
#
# COMPACT_ATOMS: atom_id res chain seq x y z
N MET A 1 -45.40 0.17 -10.62
CA MET A 1 -44.30 1.02 -10.14
C MET A 1 -43.10 0.10 -10.01
N ASP A 2 -42.27 0.09 -11.06
CA ASP A 2 -41.11 -0.78 -11.19
C ASP A 2 -39.94 -0.13 -10.44
N THR A 3 -39.55 -0.67 -9.28
CA THR A 3 -38.32 -0.24 -8.60
C THR A 3 -37.22 -1.23 -8.91
N SER A 4 -36.57 -0.99 -10.04
CA SER A 4 -35.33 -1.65 -10.44
C SER A 4 -34.23 -1.31 -9.42
N SER A 5 -33.92 -2.24 -8.51
CA SER A 5 -32.78 -2.14 -7.60
C SER A 5 -31.54 -2.70 -8.28
N ARG A 6 -30.72 -1.81 -8.83
CA ARG A 6 -29.40 -2.14 -9.37
C ARG A 6 -28.43 -2.34 -8.20
N ALA A 7 -28.32 -3.56 -7.70
CA ALA A 7 -27.23 -3.97 -6.82
C ALA A 7 -25.92 -3.87 -7.63
N GLN A 8 -25.11 -2.87 -7.30
CA GLN A 8 -23.80 -2.64 -7.90
C GLN A 8 -22.77 -3.60 -7.29
N SER A 9 -21.82 -3.98 -8.14
CA SER A 9 -20.72 -4.93 -7.97
C SER A 9 -20.16 -5.03 -6.55
N GLY A 10 -19.97 -6.26 -6.07
CA GLY A 10 -19.43 -6.54 -4.75
C GLY A 10 -18.00 -6.06 -4.57
N ASP A 11 -17.81 -5.04 -3.73
CA ASP A 11 -16.51 -4.60 -3.23
C ASP A 11 -15.86 -5.71 -2.40
N THR A 12 -15.08 -6.56 -3.05
CA THR A 12 -14.22 -7.50 -2.34
C THR A 12 -13.03 -6.72 -1.84
N LEU A 13 -12.92 -6.52 -0.53
CA LEU A 13 -11.75 -5.89 0.09
C LEU A 13 -10.46 -6.59 -0.37
N PRO A 14 -9.38 -5.82 -0.63
CA PRO A 14 -8.15 -6.42 -1.11
C PRO A 14 -7.55 -7.32 -0.04
N VAL A 15 -7.24 -8.57 -0.42
CA VAL A 15 -6.48 -9.48 0.45
C VAL A 15 -5.07 -8.92 0.63
N ARG A 16 -4.62 -8.88 1.88
CA ARG A 16 -3.28 -8.43 2.29
C ARG A 16 -2.61 -9.53 3.11
N VAL A 17 -1.31 -9.37 3.33
CA VAL A 17 -0.48 -10.31 4.10
C VAL A 17 0.00 -9.67 5.40
N CYS A 18 -0.15 -10.39 6.51
CA CYS A 18 0.45 -10.00 7.77
C CYS A 18 1.97 -10.06 7.65
N SER A 19 2.68 -8.95 7.86
CA SER A 19 4.14 -8.90 7.66
C SER A 19 4.93 -9.68 8.72
N ALA A 20 4.30 -10.14 9.80
CA ALA A 20 4.95 -10.94 10.85
C ALA A 20 4.71 -12.44 10.70
N THR A 21 3.50 -12.84 10.26
CA THR A 21 3.07 -14.26 10.25
C THR A 21 2.76 -14.79 8.86
N PHE A 22 2.73 -13.93 7.85
CA PHE A 22 2.42 -14.25 6.45
C PHE A 22 0.99 -14.76 6.21
N GLU A 23 0.11 -14.66 7.21
CA GLU A 23 -1.31 -14.96 7.08
C GLU A 23 -1.97 -13.96 6.13
N LEU A 24 -2.77 -14.48 5.19
CA LEU A 24 -3.59 -13.70 4.27
C LEU A 24 -4.94 -13.37 4.92
N SER A 25 -5.35 -12.10 4.87
CA SER A 25 -6.64 -11.65 5.38
C SER A 25 -7.05 -10.34 4.69
N THR A 26 -8.35 -10.09 4.64
CA THR A 26 -8.93 -8.78 4.27
C THR A 26 -9.04 -7.83 5.47
N ASP A 27 -8.97 -8.37 6.68
CA ASP A 27 -9.08 -7.64 7.95
C ASP A 27 -7.71 -7.61 8.66
N LEU A 28 -6.81 -6.77 8.14
CA LEU A 28 -5.50 -6.52 8.75
C LEU A 28 -5.39 -5.06 9.17
N LEU A 29 -4.79 -4.84 10.34
CA LEU A 29 -4.43 -3.52 10.85
C LEU A 29 -3.20 -2.98 10.10
N ARG A 30 -3.27 -1.73 9.65
CA ARG A 30 -2.10 -1.04 9.08
C ARG A 30 -1.26 -0.34 10.14
N CYS A 31 0.04 -0.28 9.94
CA CYS A 31 0.93 0.54 10.77
C CYS A 31 0.46 2.00 10.76
N SER A 32 0.26 2.58 11.95
CA SER A 32 -0.22 3.98 12.07
C SER A 32 0.75 5.01 11.52
N ARG A 33 2.06 4.72 11.51
CA ARG A 33 3.10 5.65 11.05
C ARG A 33 3.23 5.66 9.52
N CYS A 34 3.53 4.51 8.91
CA CYS A 34 3.77 4.44 7.47
C CYS A 34 2.51 4.18 6.65
N LYS A 35 1.47 3.59 7.26
CA LYS A 35 0.20 3.18 6.62
C LYS A 35 0.32 2.15 5.48
N ARG A 36 1.52 1.60 5.22
CA ARG A 36 1.77 0.61 4.14
C ARG A 36 1.96 -0.82 4.62
N THR A 37 2.46 -1.04 5.83
CA THR A 37 2.69 -2.38 6.39
C THR A 37 1.48 -2.87 7.19
N HIS A 38 1.09 -4.13 7.03
CA HIS A 38 -0.15 -4.70 7.58
C HIS A 38 0.13 -5.83 8.58
N TYR A 39 -0.71 -5.95 9.61
CA TYR A 39 -0.58 -6.88 10.72
C TYR A 39 -1.94 -7.38 11.16
N LYS A 40 -2.03 -8.65 11.56
CA LYS A 40 -3.29 -9.19 12.10
C LYS A 40 -3.67 -8.59 13.45
N ASP A 41 -2.68 -8.18 14.24
CA ASP A 41 -2.85 -7.59 15.57
C ASP A 41 -1.61 -6.78 15.99
N ALA A 42 -1.69 -6.15 17.17
CA ALA A 42 -0.58 -5.39 17.74
C ALA A 42 0.60 -6.26 18.20
N ALA A 43 0.40 -7.55 18.48
CA ALA A 43 1.48 -8.46 18.89
C ALA A 43 2.39 -8.79 17.69
N ALA A 44 1.79 -9.06 16.53
CA ALA A 44 2.46 -9.23 15.25
C ALA A 44 3.29 -7.98 14.89
N GLN A 45 2.73 -6.78 15.06
CA GLN A 45 3.48 -5.54 14.84
C GLN A 45 4.71 -5.43 15.76
N LYS A 46 4.56 -5.71 17.06
CA LYS A 46 5.67 -5.67 18.04
C LYS A 46 6.75 -6.68 17.72
N GLN A 47 6.37 -7.90 17.30
CA GLN A 47 7.31 -8.94 16.88
C GLN A 47 8.13 -8.51 15.67
N HIS A 48 7.48 -7.96 14.65
CA HIS A 48 8.12 -7.53 13.40
C HIS A 48 8.91 -6.21 13.53
N TRP A 49 8.68 -5.44 14.60
CA TRP A 49 9.25 -4.09 14.76
C TRP A 49 10.77 -4.04 14.64
N LYS A 50 11.50 -5.08 15.07
CA LYS A 50 12.96 -5.16 14.97
C LYS A 50 13.48 -4.94 13.54
N VAL A 51 12.73 -5.42 12.55
CA VAL A 51 13.01 -5.29 11.12
C VAL A 51 12.28 -4.08 10.55
N HIS A 52 10.96 -3.98 10.77
CA HIS A 52 10.13 -2.91 10.19
C HIS A 52 10.63 -1.50 10.47
N LYS A 53 11.20 -1.23 11.66
CA LYS A 53 11.68 0.10 12.04
C LYS A 53 12.74 0.68 11.09
N GLN A 54 13.42 -0.17 10.32
CA GLN A 54 14.46 0.25 9.39
C GLN A 54 13.88 0.87 8.11
N THR A 55 12.66 0.47 7.74
CA THR A 55 11.96 0.89 6.51
C THR A 55 10.68 1.68 6.81
N CYS A 56 10.35 1.88 8.09
CA CYS A 56 9.18 2.61 8.53
C CYS A 56 9.44 4.13 8.53
N CYS A 57 8.95 4.81 7.49
CA CYS A 57 8.90 6.27 7.41
C CYS A 57 7.44 6.75 7.35
N ALA A 58 7.19 7.97 7.84
CA ALA A 58 5.89 8.62 7.68
C ALA A 58 5.92 9.34 6.33
N LEU A 59 4.93 9.07 5.48
CA LEU A 59 4.75 9.78 4.22
C LEU A 59 3.97 11.06 4.48
N SER A 60 4.49 12.19 4.03
CA SER A 60 3.77 13.46 4.10
C SER A 60 2.61 13.48 3.10
N PRO A 61 1.58 14.33 3.31
CA PRO A 61 0.55 14.55 2.30
C PRO A 61 1.14 14.94 0.94
N GLN A 62 2.20 15.76 0.94
CA GLN A 62 2.89 16.18 -0.27
C GLN A 62 3.53 15.00 -1.01
N ASP A 63 4.15 14.05 -0.29
CA ASP A 63 4.74 12.85 -0.92
C ASP A 63 3.66 12.01 -1.62
N ILE A 64 2.49 11.89 -0.99
CA ILE A 64 1.36 11.12 -1.53
C ILE A 64 0.80 11.80 -2.78
N GLU A 65 0.59 13.11 -2.74
CA GLU A 65 0.10 13.90 -3.86
C GLU A 65 1.10 13.86 -5.03
N THR A 66 2.37 14.14 -4.76
CA THR A 66 3.43 14.13 -5.78
C THR A 66 3.53 12.77 -6.48
N ILE A 67 3.43 11.66 -5.73
CA ILE A 67 3.44 10.33 -6.34
C ILE A 67 2.15 10.07 -7.10
N GLY A 68 0.98 10.47 -6.57
CA GLY A 68 -0.32 10.26 -7.23
C GLY A 68 -0.46 10.99 -8.56
N GLU A 69 0.26 12.09 -8.77
CA GLU A 69 0.28 12.85 -10.03
C GLU A 69 1.39 12.42 -10.99
N ALA A 70 2.35 11.60 -10.53
CA ALA A 70 3.48 11.18 -11.35
C ALA A 70 3.03 10.30 -12.52
N SER A 71 3.59 10.56 -13.70
CA SER A 71 3.44 9.69 -14.87
C SER A 71 4.09 8.32 -14.65
N MET A 72 3.79 7.36 -15.52
CA MET A 72 4.43 6.03 -15.50
C MET A 72 5.97 6.12 -15.52
N CYS A 73 6.52 7.00 -16.37
CA CYS A 73 7.97 7.17 -16.50
C CYS A 73 8.59 7.76 -15.23
N GLU A 74 7.98 8.81 -14.66
CA GLU A 74 8.43 9.42 -13.41
C GLU A 74 8.34 8.44 -12.25
N THR A 75 7.23 7.71 -12.14
CA THR A 75 7.00 6.67 -11.13
C THR A 75 8.08 5.59 -11.21
N TYR A 76 8.43 5.14 -12.42
CA TYR A 76 9.51 4.18 -12.63
C TYR A 76 10.87 4.73 -12.17
N GLY A 77 11.19 5.97 -12.53
CA GLY A 77 12.44 6.63 -12.10
C GLY A 77 12.54 6.76 -10.57
N MET A 78 11.47 7.21 -9.93
CA MET A 78 11.37 7.31 -8.47
C MET A 78 11.48 5.94 -7.80
N LEU A 79 10.81 4.91 -8.35
CA LEU A 79 10.86 3.55 -7.83
C LEU A 79 12.28 2.98 -7.91
N ALA A 80 12.94 3.13 -9.07
CA ALA A 80 14.32 2.67 -9.26
C ALA A 80 15.28 3.34 -8.27
N ALA A 81 15.14 4.65 -8.04
CA ALA A 81 15.94 5.37 -7.05
C ALA A 81 15.68 4.87 -5.63
N SER A 82 14.42 4.67 -5.25
CA SER A 82 14.00 4.18 -3.93
C SER A 82 14.51 2.76 -3.64
N ILE A 83 14.44 1.86 -4.63
CA ILE A 83 14.99 0.49 -4.53
C ILE A 83 16.51 0.55 -4.38
N LYS A 84 17.19 1.40 -5.14
CA LYS A 84 18.66 1.56 -5.06
C LYS A 84 19.11 2.04 -3.68
N SER A 85 18.27 2.79 -2.96
CA SER A 85 18.53 3.21 -1.58
C SER A 85 18.09 2.20 -0.50
N GLY A 86 17.68 0.99 -0.89
CA GLY A 86 17.29 -0.08 0.03
C GLY A 86 15.79 -0.22 0.29
N GLY A 87 15.00 0.73 -0.20
CA GLY A 87 13.54 0.72 -0.13
C GLY A 87 12.94 1.03 1.25
N ASP A 88 11.75 1.63 1.24
CA ASP A 88 10.99 2.02 2.42
C ASP A 88 9.48 2.10 2.12
N ALA A 89 8.71 2.77 2.98
CA ALA A 89 7.27 2.95 2.75
C ALA A 89 6.96 3.72 1.44
N THR A 90 7.87 4.56 0.95
CA THR A 90 7.75 5.25 -0.34
C THR A 90 7.81 4.24 -1.48
N THR A 91 8.69 3.23 -1.40
CA THR A 91 8.73 2.13 -2.38
C THR A 91 7.39 1.43 -2.49
N SER A 92 6.73 1.13 -1.36
CA SER A 92 5.40 0.51 -1.37
C SER A 92 4.35 1.41 -2.03
N LEU A 93 4.38 2.71 -1.77
CA LEU A 93 3.47 3.67 -2.42
C LEU A 93 3.70 3.74 -3.93
N LEU A 94 4.96 3.79 -4.37
CA LEU A 94 5.31 3.82 -5.80
C LEU A 94 4.86 2.55 -6.53
N LEU A 95 4.98 1.37 -5.89
CA LEU A 95 4.49 0.12 -6.45
C LEU A 95 2.95 0.08 -6.54
N GLU A 96 2.25 0.60 -5.54
CA GLU A 96 0.79 0.74 -5.57
C GLU A 96 0.35 1.66 -6.70
N HIS A 97 0.96 2.84 -6.82
CA HIS A 97 0.67 3.80 -7.88
C HIS A 97 0.97 3.24 -9.28
N MET A 98 2.11 2.56 -9.45
CA MET A 98 2.46 1.92 -10.72
C MET A 98 1.44 0.85 -11.14
N ARG A 99 0.92 0.08 -10.18
CA ARG A 99 -0.16 -0.88 -10.45
C ARG A 99 -1.41 -0.14 -10.93
N ASP A 100 -1.80 0.93 -10.23
CA ASP A 100 -3.02 1.67 -10.53
C ASP A 100 -2.93 2.32 -11.93
N LEU A 101 -1.79 2.95 -12.27
CA LEU A 101 -1.51 3.44 -13.63
C LEU A 101 -1.56 2.35 -14.73
N THR A 102 -1.29 1.10 -14.38
CA THR A 102 -1.36 -0.02 -15.34
C THR A 102 -2.79 -0.50 -15.55
N LEU A 103 -3.64 -0.41 -14.52
CA LEU A 103 -5.05 -0.82 -14.59
C LEU A 103 -5.94 0.27 -15.20
N ASP A 104 -5.60 1.55 -15.03
CA ASP A 104 -6.35 2.68 -15.61
C ASP A 104 -6.04 2.91 -17.10
N GLY A 105 -5.09 2.16 -17.67
CA GLY A 105 -4.62 2.26 -19.05
C GLY A 105 -5.31 1.35 -20.07
N GLU A 106 -6.45 0.73 -19.73
CA GLU A 106 -7.32 -0.04 -20.65
C GLU A 106 -8.47 0.79 -21.23
#